data_AF-A0A538AXL1-F1
#
_entry.id   AF-A0A538AXL1-F1
#
_cell.length_a   1.000
_cell.length_b   1.000
_cell.length_c   1.000
_cell.angle_alpha   90.00
_cell.angle_beta   90.00
_cell.angle_gamma   90.00
#
_symmetry.space_group_name_H-M   'P 1'
#
loop_
_entity.id
_entity.type
_entity.pdbx_description
1 polymer ?
#
loop_
_entity_poly.entity_id
_entity_poly.type
_entity_poly.pdbx_seq_one_letter_code
_entity_poly.pdbx_strand_id
1 'polypeptide(L)'
;MQRRIGTVTLVAVGVALIAGTLAFQMFSRAPAFERMTNDFAKNVTPATVAALRADVAKLQAAGTELQSTGIPALARLLKMTPAQFAAFAQQQFPTLAASVQQIPQTAAGFDKLLGTIAAQDAHLHSAVAIPAKSISTTVVPWLILGAGVVIAGLGIGRARITSMVAVAVGALVIISVFAFSLPSKTSDADALNKAMKPYFNQQQIDASRRSITSLNALSDELGGKVLNAISAAQHVPVSQLIGPFASQFPALASALTSLPQATDRANALSATFERNLANYNKVAPFHFEAATWVILAAGLLVMIGGALPLLVSDETESSEHGQRWFRRAAAA
;
A
#
# COMPACT_ATOMS: atom_id res chain seq x y z
N MET A 1 17.73 46.58 0.01
CA MET A 1 18.26 45.19 -0.09
C MET A 1 17.19 44.15 0.27
N GLN A 2 16.50 44.27 1.41
CA GLN A 2 15.47 43.31 1.87
C GLN A 2 14.31 43.07 0.89
N ARG A 3 13.84 44.10 0.16
CA ARG A 3 12.82 43.92 -0.90
C ARG A 3 13.27 42.97 -2.02
N ARG A 4 14.53 43.05 -2.45
CA ARG A 4 15.09 42.15 -3.46
C ARG A 4 15.22 40.73 -2.93
N ILE A 5 15.61 40.57 -1.66
CA ILE A 5 15.68 39.26 -0.99
C ILE A 5 14.30 38.61 -0.96
N GLY A 6 13.25 39.33 -0.54
CA GLY A 6 11.87 38.81 -0.54
C GLY A 6 11.39 38.35 -1.92
N THR A 7 11.58 39.19 -2.95
CA THR A 7 11.24 38.81 -4.34
C THR A 7 11.98 37.57 -4.81
N VAL A 8 13.31 37.52 -4.61
CA VAL A 8 14.12 36.37 -5.03
C VAL A 8 13.69 35.09 -4.30
N THR A 9 13.40 35.17 -3.00
CA THR A 9 12.88 34.04 -2.23
C THR A 9 11.55 33.53 -2.78
N LEU A 10 10.59 34.42 -3.05
CA LEU A 10 9.28 34.02 -3.59
C LEU A 10 9.42 33.37 -4.98
N VAL A 11 10.19 33.98 -5.88
CA VAL A 11 10.43 33.40 -7.22
C VAL A 11 11.13 32.04 -7.09
N ALA A 12 12.16 31.93 -6.27
CA ALA A 12 12.89 30.68 -6.08
C ALA A 12 11.99 29.56 -5.52
N VAL A 13 11.17 29.85 -4.51
CA VAL A 13 10.23 28.86 -3.96
C VAL A 13 9.18 28.47 -4.99
N GLY A 14 8.58 29.43 -5.69
CA GLY A 14 7.58 29.15 -6.73
C GLY A 14 8.12 28.27 -7.86
N VAL A 15 9.32 28.61 -8.36
CA VAL A 15 10.04 27.81 -9.37
C VAL A 15 10.39 26.43 -8.84
N ALA A 16 10.85 26.31 -7.59
CA ALA A 16 11.17 25.02 -6.98
C ALA A 16 9.93 24.11 -6.86
N LEU A 17 8.75 24.65 -6.52
CA LEU A 17 7.50 23.89 -6.48
C LEU A 17 7.07 23.39 -7.87
N ILE A 18 7.18 24.24 -8.89
CA ILE A 18 6.90 23.87 -10.29
C ILE A 18 7.86 22.77 -10.74
N ALA A 19 9.17 23.01 -10.60
CA ALA A 19 10.22 22.08 -11.00
C ALA A 19 10.10 20.75 -10.23
N GLY A 20 9.84 20.80 -8.92
CA GLY A 20 9.62 19.61 -8.10
C GLY A 20 8.43 18.78 -8.57
N THR A 21 7.28 19.41 -8.86
CA THR A 21 6.08 18.72 -9.35
C THR A 21 6.37 17.91 -10.62
N LEU A 22 7.15 18.48 -11.54
CA LEU A 22 7.55 17.85 -12.80
C LEU A 22 8.65 16.80 -12.60
N ALA A 23 9.71 17.13 -11.86
CA ALA A 23 10.86 16.27 -11.63
C ALA A 23 10.49 15.00 -10.84
N PHE A 24 9.60 15.11 -9.86
CA PHE A 24 9.08 13.98 -9.11
C PHE A 24 7.93 13.24 -9.81
N GLN A 25 7.58 13.63 -11.04
CA GLN A 25 6.55 12.98 -11.86
C GLN A 25 5.20 12.86 -11.12
N MET A 26 4.81 13.90 -10.38
CA MET A 26 3.64 13.82 -9.50
C MET A 26 2.34 13.54 -10.26
N PHE A 27 2.24 13.97 -11.52
CA PHE A 27 1.11 13.65 -12.42
C PHE A 27 0.95 12.16 -12.74
N SER A 28 2.03 11.36 -12.64
CA SER A 28 1.99 9.91 -12.82
C SER A 28 1.86 9.18 -11.48
N ARG A 29 2.55 9.67 -10.45
CA ARG A 29 2.60 9.03 -9.12
C ARG A 29 1.32 9.22 -8.32
N ALA A 30 0.72 10.42 -8.34
CA ALA A 30 -0.48 10.68 -7.55
C ALA A 30 -1.68 9.82 -7.98
N PRO A 31 -2.01 9.67 -9.29
CA PRO A 31 -3.05 8.75 -9.72
C PRO A 31 -2.71 7.28 -9.48
N ALA A 32 -1.42 6.91 -9.54
CA ALA A 32 -0.98 5.55 -9.24
C ALA A 32 -1.18 5.22 -7.75
N PHE A 33 -0.83 6.14 -6.86
CA PHE A 33 -1.06 6.03 -5.42
C PHE A 33 -2.56 5.90 -5.12
N GLU A 34 -3.38 6.79 -5.69
CA GLU A 34 -4.84 6.79 -5.48
C GLU A 34 -5.50 5.49 -5.96
N ARG A 35 -5.14 5.00 -7.15
CA ARG A 35 -5.65 3.71 -7.64
C ARG A 35 -5.25 2.56 -6.73
N MET A 36 -3.98 2.54 -6.29
CA MET A 36 -3.48 1.52 -5.38
C MET A 36 -4.20 1.54 -4.03
N THR A 37 -4.28 2.68 -3.36
CA THR A 37 -4.92 2.77 -2.04
C THR A 37 -6.41 2.45 -2.12
N ASN A 38 -7.12 2.92 -3.15
CA ASN A 38 -8.54 2.61 -3.34
C ASN A 38 -8.79 1.11 -3.60
N ASP A 39 -7.97 0.47 -4.45
CA ASP A 39 -8.08 -0.96 -4.70
C ASP A 39 -7.80 -1.79 -3.44
N PHE A 40 -6.78 -1.40 -2.67
CA PHE A 40 -6.48 -2.09 -1.41
C PHE A 40 -7.58 -1.88 -0.37
N ALA A 41 -8.07 -0.65 -0.17
CA ALA A 41 -9.17 -0.39 0.76
C ALA A 41 -10.44 -1.16 0.42
N LYS A 42 -10.74 -1.31 -0.88
CA LYS A 42 -11.91 -2.05 -1.36
C LYS A 42 -11.77 -3.56 -1.17
N ASN A 43 -10.61 -4.12 -1.49
CA ASN A 43 -10.44 -5.58 -1.61
C ASN A 43 -9.79 -6.22 -0.37
N VAL A 44 -9.04 -5.44 0.42
CA VAL A 44 -8.29 -5.90 1.59
C VAL A 44 -8.92 -5.29 2.84
N THR A 45 -9.98 -5.94 3.32
CA THR A 45 -10.71 -5.53 4.53
C THR A 45 -10.35 -6.43 5.71
N PRO A 46 -10.59 -6.00 6.96
CA PRO A 46 -10.42 -6.85 8.14
C PRO A 46 -11.18 -8.18 8.02
N ALA A 47 -12.39 -8.16 7.45
CA ALA A 47 -13.20 -9.35 7.23
C ALA A 47 -12.56 -10.29 6.20
N THR A 48 -12.07 -9.76 5.07
CA THR A 48 -11.36 -10.54 4.05
C THR A 48 -10.09 -11.17 4.61
N VAL A 49 -9.31 -10.41 5.39
CA VAL A 49 -8.07 -10.90 6.03
C VAL A 49 -8.38 -11.99 7.06
N ALA A 50 -9.41 -11.82 7.89
CA ALA A 50 -9.83 -12.84 8.85
C ALA A 50 -10.28 -14.13 8.17
N ALA A 51 -11.06 -14.03 7.08
CA ALA A 51 -11.49 -15.19 6.30
C ALA A 51 -10.28 -15.94 5.69
N LEU A 52 -9.34 -15.21 5.09
CA LEU A 52 -8.12 -15.81 4.53
C LEU A 52 -7.24 -16.46 5.60
N ARG A 53 -7.14 -15.89 6.80
CA ARG A 53 -6.42 -16.54 7.91
C ARG A 53 -7.09 -17.83 8.34
N ALA A 54 -8.42 -17.86 8.42
CA ALA A 54 -9.15 -19.09 8.72
C ALA A 54 -8.91 -20.16 7.64
N ASP A 55 -8.84 -19.77 6.37
CA ASP A 55 -8.53 -20.69 5.26
C ASP A 55 -7.10 -21.25 5.37
N VAL A 56 -6.12 -20.39 5.68
CA VAL A 56 -4.73 -20.80 5.91
C VAL A 56 -4.65 -21.79 7.09
N ALA A 57 -5.34 -21.52 8.18
CA ALA A 57 -5.39 -22.41 9.35
C ALA A 57 -5.99 -23.79 9.01
N LYS A 58 -7.08 -23.83 8.23
CA LYS A 58 -7.68 -25.09 7.75
C LYS A 58 -6.71 -25.87 6.87
N LEU A 59 -6.00 -25.18 5.96
CA LEU A 59 -5.02 -25.81 5.09
C LEU A 59 -3.82 -26.36 5.89
N GLN A 60 -3.36 -25.65 6.93
CA GLN A 60 -2.33 -26.14 7.85
C GLN A 60 -2.78 -27.39 8.62
N ALA A 61 -4.01 -27.36 9.16
CA ALA A 61 -4.59 -28.50 9.86
C ALA A 61 -4.69 -29.73 8.93
N ALA A 62 -5.20 -29.54 7.71
CA ALA A 62 -5.27 -30.60 6.70
C ALA A 62 -3.89 -31.13 6.29
N GLY A 63 -2.90 -30.24 6.10
CA GLY A 63 -1.52 -30.66 5.80
C GLY A 63 -0.89 -31.48 6.93
N THR A 64 -1.15 -31.10 8.18
CA THR A 64 -0.66 -31.81 9.38
C THR A 64 -1.33 -33.16 9.52
N GLU A 65 -2.66 -33.23 9.35
CA GLU A 65 -3.42 -34.49 9.40
C GLU A 65 -2.99 -35.42 8.27
N LEU A 66 -2.86 -34.90 7.04
CA LEU A 66 -2.37 -35.68 5.90
C LEU A 66 -0.99 -36.28 6.16
N GLN A 67 -0.05 -35.54 6.76
CA GLN A 67 1.28 -36.04 7.08
C GLN A 67 1.29 -37.07 8.22
N SER A 68 0.57 -36.76 9.30
CA SER A 68 0.65 -37.52 10.56
C SER A 68 -0.19 -38.78 10.57
N THR A 69 -1.38 -38.74 9.96
CA THR A 69 -2.35 -39.85 9.99
C THR A 69 -2.79 -40.28 8.60
N GLY A 70 -2.94 -39.33 7.66
CA GLY A 70 -3.37 -39.58 6.28
C GLY A 70 -2.44 -40.51 5.52
N ILE A 71 -1.18 -40.12 5.33
CA ILE A 71 -0.17 -40.91 4.62
C ILE A 71 -0.01 -42.31 5.24
N PRO A 72 0.17 -42.47 6.57
CA PRO A 72 0.21 -43.80 7.19
C PRO A 72 -1.04 -44.64 6.93
N ALA A 73 -2.23 -44.05 6.97
CA ALA A 73 -3.47 -44.77 6.71
C ALA A 73 -3.62 -45.15 5.23
N LEU A 74 -3.29 -44.26 4.30
CA LEU A 74 -3.27 -44.53 2.87
C LEU A 74 -2.30 -45.67 2.52
N ALA A 75 -1.11 -45.65 3.13
CA ALA A 75 -0.14 -46.74 2.99
C ALA A 75 -0.72 -48.08 3.47
N ARG A 76 -1.37 -48.11 4.65
CA ARG A 76 -2.03 -49.34 5.16
C ARG A 76 -3.14 -49.83 4.24
N LEU A 77 -3.98 -48.93 3.71
CA LEU A 77 -5.06 -49.28 2.79
C LEU A 77 -4.53 -49.87 1.48
N LEU A 78 -3.36 -49.44 1.02
CA LEU A 78 -2.70 -49.99 -0.17
C LEU A 78 -1.78 -51.17 0.15
N LYS A 79 -1.74 -51.64 1.41
CA LYS A 79 -0.84 -52.70 1.89
C LYS A 79 0.64 -52.39 1.64
N MET A 80 1.01 -51.12 1.71
CA MET A 80 2.36 -50.59 1.54
C MET A 80 2.91 -50.06 2.86
N THR A 81 4.24 -49.99 2.99
CA THR A 81 4.88 -49.20 4.04
C THR A 81 4.80 -47.70 3.72
N PRO A 82 4.94 -46.80 4.71
CA PRO A 82 4.97 -45.36 4.44
C PRO A 82 6.06 -44.93 3.44
N ALA A 83 7.23 -45.57 3.46
CA ALA A 83 8.31 -45.30 2.51
C ALA A 83 7.95 -45.77 1.08
N GLN A 84 7.33 -46.94 0.96
CA GLN A 84 6.82 -47.43 -0.33
C GLN A 84 5.72 -46.53 -0.87
N PHE A 85 4.78 -46.11 -0.02
CA PHE A 85 3.74 -45.17 -0.42
C PHE A 85 4.32 -43.82 -0.85
N ALA A 86 5.35 -43.30 -0.17
CA ALA A 86 6.01 -42.06 -0.58
C ALA A 86 6.62 -42.18 -1.99
N ALA A 87 7.32 -43.29 -2.29
CA ALA A 87 7.87 -43.56 -3.62
C ALA A 87 6.76 -43.76 -4.67
N PHE A 88 5.70 -44.48 -4.31
CA PHE A 88 4.52 -44.68 -5.16
C PHE A 88 3.81 -43.36 -5.46
N ALA A 89 3.61 -42.52 -4.45
CA ALA A 89 3.00 -41.20 -4.59
C ALA A 89 3.84 -40.29 -5.49
N GLN A 90 5.18 -40.32 -5.40
CA GLN A 90 6.01 -39.55 -6.32
C GLN A 90 5.79 -39.92 -7.80
N GLN A 91 5.43 -41.18 -8.08
CA GLN A 91 5.22 -41.66 -9.45
C GLN A 91 3.76 -41.50 -9.91
N GLN A 92 2.79 -41.81 -9.05
CA GLN A 92 1.37 -41.89 -9.40
C GLN A 92 0.57 -40.66 -8.98
N PHE A 93 1.02 -39.97 -7.92
CA PHE A 93 0.38 -38.81 -7.30
C PHE A 93 1.41 -37.67 -7.08
N PRO A 94 2.07 -37.20 -8.15
CA PRO A 94 3.17 -36.24 -8.03
C PRO A 94 2.74 -34.92 -7.37
N THR A 95 1.46 -34.53 -7.55
CA THR A 95 0.92 -33.32 -6.94
C THR A 95 0.80 -33.51 -5.44
N LEU A 96 0.22 -34.63 -4.99
CA LEU A 96 0.13 -34.98 -3.57
C LEU A 96 1.51 -34.98 -2.91
N ALA A 97 2.49 -35.64 -3.53
CA ALA A 97 3.85 -35.72 -3.01
C ALA A 97 4.50 -34.34 -2.87
N ALA A 98 4.32 -33.46 -3.86
CA ALA A 98 4.84 -32.09 -3.82
C ALA A 98 4.10 -31.22 -2.78
N SER A 99 2.78 -31.27 -2.73
CA SER A 99 1.96 -30.44 -1.83
C SER A 99 2.21 -30.77 -0.37
N VAL A 100 2.43 -32.05 -0.03
CA VAL A 100 2.78 -32.47 1.34
C VAL A 100 4.01 -31.73 1.84
N GLN A 101 5.01 -31.49 1.00
CA GLN A 101 6.22 -30.75 1.38
C GLN A 101 6.03 -29.22 1.35
N GLN A 102 5.20 -28.72 0.43
CA GLN A 102 5.06 -27.28 0.16
C GLN A 102 4.01 -26.56 1.02
N ILE A 103 2.96 -27.26 1.46
CA ILE A 103 1.85 -26.66 2.22
C ILE A 103 2.34 -25.91 3.47
N PRO A 104 3.20 -26.47 4.34
CA PRO A 104 3.63 -25.77 5.56
C PRO A 104 4.33 -24.45 5.27
N GLN A 105 5.25 -24.44 4.31
CA GLN A 105 6.00 -23.24 3.92
C GLN A 105 5.10 -22.20 3.25
N THR A 106 4.21 -22.64 2.36
CA THR A 106 3.23 -21.79 1.68
C THR A 106 2.30 -21.13 2.70
N ALA A 107 1.74 -21.92 3.62
CA ALA A 107 0.86 -21.43 4.66
C ALA A 107 1.54 -20.43 5.59
N ALA A 108 2.79 -20.70 6.01
CA ALA A 108 3.57 -19.76 6.82
C ALA A 108 3.85 -18.44 6.07
N GLY A 109 4.11 -18.51 4.75
CA GLY A 109 4.27 -17.33 3.91
C GLY A 109 3.00 -16.47 3.82
N PHE A 110 1.85 -17.10 3.58
CA PHE A 110 0.55 -16.43 3.57
C PHE A 110 0.19 -15.86 4.95
N ASP A 111 0.40 -16.62 6.02
CA ASP A 111 0.14 -16.16 7.39
C ASP A 111 0.98 -14.92 7.72
N LYS A 112 2.26 -14.92 7.35
CA LYS A 112 3.13 -13.75 7.53
C LYS A 112 2.62 -12.53 6.74
N LEU A 113 2.24 -12.71 5.48
CA LEU A 113 1.66 -11.63 4.66
C LEU A 113 0.38 -11.07 5.28
N LEU A 114 -0.57 -11.93 5.66
CA LEU A 114 -1.82 -11.54 6.30
C LEU A 114 -1.57 -10.93 7.68
N GLY A 115 -0.53 -11.38 8.38
CA GLY A 115 0.07 -10.80 9.57
C GLY A 115 0.43 -9.33 9.35
N THR A 116 1.27 -9.08 8.36
CA THR A 116 1.70 -7.74 7.97
C THR A 116 0.52 -6.86 7.56
N ILE A 117 -0.39 -7.36 6.72
CA ILE A 117 -1.58 -6.59 6.29
C ILE A 117 -2.40 -6.15 7.50
N ALA A 118 -2.74 -7.07 8.41
CA ALA A 118 -3.54 -6.71 9.58
C ALA A 118 -2.81 -5.75 10.53
N ALA A 119 -1.49 -5.93 10.72
CA ALA A 119 -0.69 -5.04 11.54
C ALA A 119 -0.56 -3.63 10.96
N GLN A 120 -0.80 -3.47 9.65
CA GLN A 120 -0.73 -2.19 8.95
C GLN A 120 -2.13 -1.64 8.60
N ASP A 121 -3.22 -2.22 9.12
CA ASP A 121 -4.59 -1.80 8.82
C ASP A 121 -4.81 -0.31 9.11
N ALA A 122 -4.35 0.18 10.27
CA ALA A 122 -4.42 1.59 10.63
C ALA A 122 -3.65 2.49 9.65
N HIS A 123 -2.44 2.09 9.27
CA HIS A 123 -1.64 2.84 8.30
C HIS A 123 -2.26 2.84 6.90
N LEU A 124 -2.91 1.75 6.48
CA LEU A 124 -3.66 1.70 5.23
C LEU A 124 -4.83 2.68 5.24
N HIS A 125 -5.63 2.70 6.31
CA HIS A 125 -6.72 3.68 6.47
C HIS A 125 -6.21 5.13 6.46
N SER A 126 -5.07 5.38 7.10
CA SER A 126 -4.40 6.68 7.12
C SER A 126 -3.93 7.11 5.72
N ALA A 127 -3.28 6.20 4.98
CA ALA A 127 -2.78 6.44 3.63
C ALA A 127 -3.90 6.69 2.61
N VAL A 128 -5.03 5.98 2.70
CA VAL A 128 -6.22 6.21 1.86
C VAL A 128 -6.82 7.59 2.10
N ALA A 129 -6.63 8.17 3.29
CA ALA A 129 -7.12 9.50 3.63
C ALA A 129 -6.18 10.64 3.19
N ILE A 130 -5.13 10.37 2.42
CA ILE A 130 -4.23 11.38 1.85
C ILE A 130 -4.80 11.93 0.53
N PRO A 131 -4.84 13.26 0.33
CA PRO A 131 -4.57 14.31 1.32
C PRO A 131 -5.74 14.51 2.31
N ALA A 132 -6.97 14.36 1.82
CA ALA A 132 -8.20 14.33 2.60
C ALA A 132 -9.22 13.43 1.88
N LYS A 133 -10.18 12.84 2.61
CA LYS A 133 -11.17 11.90 2.03
C LYS A 133 -12.00 12.48 0.88
N SER A 134 -12.16 13.80 0.82
CA SER A 134 -12.95 14.50 -0.18
C SER A 134 -12.14 15.06 -1.35
N ILE A 135 -10.81 14.90 -1.33
CA ILE A 135 -9.92 15.47 -2.34
C ILE A 135 -9.16 14.34 -3.02
N SER A 136 -9.38 14.19 -4.33
CA SER A 136 -8.63 13.23 -5.15
C SER A 136 -7.13 13.58 -5.15
N THR A 137 -6.29 12.59 -4.91
CA THR A 137 -4.82 12.75 -4.94
C THR A 137 -4.35 13.21 -6.31
N THR A 138 -5.07 12.84 -7.38
CA THR A 138 -4.81 13.30 -8.76
C THR A 138 -4.86 14.83 -8.93
N VAL A 139 -5.52 15.55 -8.02
CA VAL A 139 -5.59 17.03 -8.05
C VAL A 139 -4.38 17.68 -7.38
N VAL A 140 -3.67 16.97 -6.49
CA VAL A 140 -2.53 17.49 -5.73
C VAL A 140 -1.43 18.08 -6.62
N PRO A 141 -0.99 17.43 -7.71
CA PRO A 141 0.03 18.01 -8.60
C PRO A 141 -0.40 19.36 -9.19
N TRP A 142 -1.69 19.52 -9.52
CA TRP A 142 -2.23 20.77 -10.04
C TRP A 142 -2.26 21.87 -8.98
N LEU A 143 -2.61 21.53 -7.74
CA LEU A 143 -2.58 22.50 -6.63
C LEU A 143 -1.16 23.00 -6.36
N ILE A 144 -0.17 22.11 -6.34
CA ILE A 144 1.22 22.48 -6.12
C ILE A 144 1.76 23.30 -7.30
N LEU A 145 1.45 22.89 -8.53
CA LEU A 145 1.83 23.64 -9.73
C LEU A 145 1.23 25.05 -9.73
N GLY A 146 -0.08 25.16 -9.48
CA GLY A 146 -0.80 26.43 -9.41
C GLY A 146 -0.28 27.33 -8.29
N ALA A 147 -0.04 26.76 -7.10
CA ALA A 147 0.59 27.48 -5.99
C ALA A 147 1.99 28.00 -6.36
N GLY A 148 2.80 27.18 -7.03
CA GLY A 148 4.13 27.58 -7.50
C GLY A 148 4.07 28.77 -8.48
N VAL A 149 3.12 28.76 -9.42
CA VAL A 149 2.90 29.87 -10.36
C VAL A 149 2.46 31.14 -9.64
N VAL A 150 1.50 31.02 -8.70
CA VAL A 150 1.02 32.16 -7.90
C VAL A 150 2.16 32.75 -7.06
N ILE A 151 2.91 31.92 -6.34
CA ILE A 151 4.03 32.34 -5.48
C ILE A 151 5.12 33.02 -6.31
N ALA A 152 5.48 32.48 -7.48
CA ALA A 152 6.43 33.11 -8.38
C ALA A 152 5.93 34.47 -8.90
N GLY A 153 4.65 34.55 -9.27
CA GLY A 153 4.02 35.80 -9.72
C GLY A 153 3.97 36.87 -8.62
N LEU A 154 3.73 36.50 -7.37
CA LEU A 154 3.74 37.42 -6.22
C LEU A 154 5.11 38.08 -6.02
N GLY A 155 6.20 37.36 -6.32
CA GLY A 155 7.55 37.92 -6.28
C GLY A 155 7.77 39.09 -7.26
N ILE A 156 7.05 39.10 -8.39
CA ILE A 156 7.21 40.07 -9.49
C ILE A 156 6.26 41.27 -9.34
N GLY A 157 5.15 41.13 -8.61
CA GLY A 157 4.09 42.15 -8.52
C GLY A 157 4.33 43.32 -7.55
N ARG A 158 3.30 44.16 -7.37
CA ARG A 158 3.33 45.37 -6.51
C ARG A 158 3.54 45.03 -5.03
N ALA A 159 4.67 45.47 -4.49
CA ALA A 159 5.26 44.98 -3.23
C ALA A 159 4.33 44.95 -2.00
N ARG A 160 3.48 45.96 -1.74
CA ARG A 160 2.70 46.00 -0.48
C ARG A 160 1.56 44.97 -0.47
N ILE A 161 0.82 44.86 -1.57
CA ILE A 161 -0.30 43.92 -1.70
C ILE A 161 0.24 42.49 -1.86
N THR A 162 1.26 42.28 -2.69
CA THR A 162 1.83 40.95 -2.90
C THR A 162 2.49 40.38 -1.65
N SER A 163 3.08 41.23 -0.79
CA SER A 163 3.62 40.81 0.50
C SER A 163 2.56 40.30 1.47
N MET A 164 1.44 41.01 1.63
CA MET A 164 0.35 40.55 2.51
C MET A 164 -0.26 39.24 1.99
N VAL A 165 -0.46 39.14 0.68
CA VAL A 165 -0.96 37.91 0.04
C VAL A 165 0.05 36.77 0.21
N ALA A 166 1.36 37.02 0.07
CA ALA A 166 2.39 36.00 0.28
C ALA A 166 2.39 35.48 1.72
N VAL A 167 2.28 36.36 2.73
CA VAL A 167 2.15 35.94 4.14
C VAL A 167 0.91 35.07 4.33
N ALA A 168 -0.24 35.48 3.80
CA ALA A 168 -1.48 34.73 3.90
C ALA A 168 -1.39 33.36 3.20
N VAL A 169 -0.77 33.29 2.02
CA VAL A 169 -0.53 32.04 1.28
C VAL A 169 0.40 31.12 2.06
N GLY A 170 1.53 31.62 2.56
CA GLY A 170 2.46 30.84 3.38
C GLY A 170 1.80 30.30 4.65
N ALA A 171 1.02 31.13 5.34
CA ALA A 171 0.23 30.72 6.50
C ALA A 171 -0.79 29.63 6.15
N LEU A 172 -1.53 29.81 5.06
CA LEU A 172 -2.54 28.86 4.61
C LEU A 172 -1.92 27.50 4.25
N VAL A 173 -0.75 27.47 3.63
CA VAL A 173 -0.01 26.22 3.36
C VAL A 173 0.33 25.50 4.65
N ILE A 174 0.92 26.19 5.63
CA ILE A 174 1.29 25.59 6.92
C ILE A 174 0.05 25.08 7.66
N ILE A 175 -1.00 25.91 7.77
CA ILE A 175 -2.25 25.55 8.42
C ILE A 175 -2.87 24.33 7.76
N SER A 176 -2.90 24.28 6.41
CA SER A 176 -3.48 23.15 5.68
C SER A 176 -2.74 21.84 5.94
N VAL A 177 -1.40 21.86 6.02
CA VAL A 177 -0.60 20.66 6.29
C VAL A 177 -0.97 20.04 7.66
N PHE A 178 -1.11 20.87 8.69
CA PHE A 178 -1.47 20.40 10.03
C PHE A 178 -2.97 20.10 10.17
N ALA A 179 -3.84 20.92 9.58
CA ALA A 179 -5.29 20.72 9.59
C ALA A 179 -5.69 19.38 8.96
N PHE A 180 -4.96 18.91 7.95
CA PHE A 180 -5.18 17.60 7.34
C PHE A 180 -4.33 16.48 7.94
N SER A 181 -3.53 16.77 8.97
CA SER A 181 -2.62 15.83 9.62
C SER A 181 -1.71 15.12 8.62
N LEU A 182 -1.21 15.85 7.61
CA LEU A 182 -0.36 15.25 6.58
C LEU A 182 0.92 14.63 7.14
N PRO A 183 1.65 15.23 8.11
CA PRO A 183 2.89 14.64 8.61
C PRO A 183 2.71 13.20 9.11
N SER A 184 1.71 12.95 9.96
CA SER A 184 1.42 11.60 10.47
C SER A 184 0.96 10.67 9.34
N LYS A 185 0.02 11.10 8.50
CA LYS A 185 -0.46 10.27 7.38
C LYS A 185 0.63 9.88 6.39
N THR A 186 1.53 10.81 6.08
CA THR A 186 2.64 10.54 5.16
C THR A 186 3.70 9.64 5.76
N SER A 187 3.93 9.74 7.08
CA SER A 187 4.79 8.78 7.81
C SER A 187 4.16 7.38 7.82
N ASP A 188 2.84 7.29 8.06
CA ASP A 188 2.09 6.02 7.99
C ASP A 188 2.17 5.40 6.59
N ALA A 189 2.07 6.20 5.53
CA ALA A 189 2.22 5.74 4.15
C ALA A 189 3.64 5.19 3.87
N ASP A 190 4.68 5.85 4.39
CA ASP A 190 6.07 5.38 4.27
C ASP A 190 6.31 4.10 5.10
N ALA A 191 5.72 3.99 6.30
CA ALA A 191 5.76 2.79 7.12
C ALA A 191 5.06 1.60 6.45
N LEU A 192 3.87 1.83 5.88
CA LEU A 192 3.13 0.86 5.09
C LEU A 192 3.94 0.41 3.87
N ASN A 193 4.51 1.36 3.11
CA ASN A 193 5.36 1.07 1.95
C ASN A 193 6.55 0.18 2.34
N LYS A 194 7.24 0.51 3.44
CA LYS A 194 8.37 -0.28 3.97
C LYS A 194 7.95 -1.70 4.36
N ALA A 195 6.82 -1.86 5.04
CA ALA A 195 6.31 -3.15 5.47
C ALA A 195 5.84 -4.02 4.29
N MET A 196 5.24 -3.41 3.27
CA MET A 196 4.67 -4.12 2.13
C MET A 196 5.68 -4.42 1.01
N LYS A 197 6.82 -3.71 0.96
CA LYS A 197 7.86 -3.85 -0.06
C LYS A 197 8.28 -5.30 -0.37
N PRO A 198 8.48 -6.20 0.62
CA PRO A 198 8.89 -7.58 0.34
C PRO A 198 7.83 -8.39 -0.44
N TYR A 199 6.59 -7.94 -0.45
CA TYR A 199 5.44 -8.65 -1.05
C TYR A 199 5.06 -8.10 -2.43
N PHE A 200 5.45 -6.86 -2.76
CA PHE A 200 5.24 -6.26 -4.07
C PHE A 200 6.38 -6.56 -5.05
N ASN A 201 6.48 -7.81 -5.47
CA ASN A 201 7.38 -8.20 -6.56
C ASN A 201 6.78 -9.34 -7.38
N GLN A 202 7.24 -9.46 -8.63
CA GLN A 202 6.73 -10.44 -9.58
C GLN A 202 6.92 -11.88 -9.08
N GLN A 203 8.06 -12.17 -8.45
CA GLN A 203 8.38 -13.50 -7.96
C GLN A 203 7.37 -14.00 -6.92
N GLN A 204 6.90 -13.14 -6.01
CA GLN A 204 5.90 -13.50 -4.99
C GLN A 204 4.51 -13.67 -5.59
N ILE A 205 4.15 -12.88 -6.60
CA ILE A 205 2.87 -13.00 -7.31
C ILE A 205 2.84 -14.33 -8.09
N ASP A 206 3.92 -14.64 -8.79
CA ASP A 206 4.06 -15.90 -9.53
C ASP A 206 4.11 -17.10 -8.60
N ALA A 207 4.78 -16.98 -7.44
CA ALA A 207 4.76 -18.00 -6.40
C ALA A 207 3.34 -18.25 -5.88
N SER A 208 2.59 -17.18 -5.60
CA SER A 208 1.20 -17.28 -5.14
C SER A 208 0.31 -17.99 -6.17
N ARG A 209 0.43 -17.63 -7.46
CA ARG A 209 -0.30 -18.30 -8.56
C ARG A 209 0.02 -19.79 -8.66
N ARG A 210 1.31 -20.14 -8.57
CA ARG A 210 1.75 -21.53 -8.58
C ARG A 210 1.21 -22.31 -7.38
N SER A 211 1.23 -21.71 -6.19
CA SER A 211 0.65 -22.33 -4.98
C SER A 211 -0.86 -22.56 -5.13
N ILE A 212 -1.62 -21.59 -5.64
CA ILE A 212 -3.07 -21.76 -5.86
C ILE A 212 -3.35 -22.84 -6.90
N THR A 213 -2.60 -22.86 -8.01
CA THR A 213 -2.73 -23.89 -9.05
C THR A 213 -2.42 -25.29 -8.50
N SER A 214 -1.35 -25.39 -7.69
CA SER A 214 -0.97 -26.64 -7.00
C SER A 214 -2.06 -27.13 -6.05
N LEU A 215 -2.70 -26.22 -5.30
CA LEU A 215 -3.81 -26.58 -4.41
C LEU A 215 -5.03 -27.09 -5.17
N ASN A 216 -5.39 -26.47 -6.30
CA ASN A 216 -6.47 -26.97 -7.15
C ASN A 216 -6.15 -28.37 -7.71
N ALA A 217 -4.94 -28.55 -8.24
CA ALA A 217 -4.50 -29.85 -8.74
C ALA A 217 -4.44 -30.93 -7.64
N LEU A 218 -4.09 -30.55 -6.40
CA LEU A 218 -4.12 -31.45 -5.25
C LEU A 218 -5.54 -31.94 -4.96
N SER A 219 -6.53 -31.05 -5.03
CA SER A 219 -7.94 -31.41 -4.85
C SER A 219 -8.42 -32.41 -5.89
N ASP A 220 -8.08 -32.17 -7.16
CA ASP A 220 -8.43 -33.07 -8.27
C ASP A 220 -7.75 -34.43 -8.13
N GLU A 221 -6.48 -34.44 -7.72
CA GLU A 221 -5.72 -35.67 -7.55
C GLU A 221 -6.19 -36.49 -6.35
N LEU A 222 -6.50 -35.84 -5.22
CA LEU A 222 -7.08 -36.49 -4.05
C LEU A 222 -8.49 -37.04 -4.34
N GLY A 223 -9.37 -36.21 -4.90
CA GLY A 223 -10.77 -36.58 -5.16
C GLY A 223 -10.94 -37.60 -6.30
N GLY A 224 -10.07 -37.56 -7.30
CA GLY A 224 -10.09 -38.48 -8.43
C GLY A 224 -9.15 -39.66 -8.24
N LYS A 225 -7.85 -39.43 -8.39
CA LYS A 225 -6.86 -40.51 -8.57
C LYS A 225 -6.65 -41.33 -7.30
N VAL A 226 -6.49 -40.66 -6.15
CA VAL A 226 -6.21 -41.35 -4.88
C VAL A 226 -7.41 -42.18 -4.44
N LEU A 227 -8.62 -41.62 -4.47
CA LEU A 227 -9.83 -42.37 -4.14
C LEU A 227 -10.09 -43.53 -5.11
N ASN A 228 -9.84 -43.35 -6.41
CA ASN A 228 -9.95 -44.45 -7.39
C ASN A 228 -8.93 -45.56 -7.13
N ALA A 229 -7.69 -45.22 -6.77
CA ALA A 229 -6.66 -46.21 -6.44
C ALA A 229 -7.02 -47.03 -5.18
N ILE A 230 -7.57 -46.36 -4.15
CA ILE A 230 -8.06 -47.05 -2.95
C ILE A 230 -9.26 -47.95 -3.30
N SER A 231 -10.19 -47.44 -4.10
CA SER A 231 -11.37 -48.18 -4.56
C SER A 231 -10.97 -49.47 -5.28
N ALA A 232 -10.01 -49.38 -6.22
CA ALA A 232 -9.48 -50.53 -6.94
C ALA A 232 -8.77 -51.53 -6.01
N ALA A 233 -7.98 -51.05 -5.04
CA ALA A 233 -7.25 -51.91 -4.11
C ALA A 233 -8.19 -52.63 -3.11
N GLN A 234 -9.27 -51.97 -2.69
CA GLN A 234 -10.19 -52.47 -1.65
C GLN A 234 -11.45 -53.14 -2.23
N HIS A 235 -11.67 -53.06 -3.55
CA HIS A 235 -12.90 -53.54 -4.22
C HIS A 235 -14.18 -52.90 -3.65
N VAL A 236 -14.07 -51.65 -3.16
CA VAL A 236 -15.18 -50.87 -2.59
C VAL A 236 -15.44 -49.66 -3.50
N PRO A 237 -16.68 -49.35 -3.88
CA PRO A 237 -16.98 -48.19 -4.73
C PRO A 237 -16.64 -46.87 -4.03
N VAL A 238 -16.14 -45.89 -4.78
CA VAL A 238 -15.68 -44.59 -4.27
C VAL A 238 -16.74 -43.89 -3.41
N SER A 239 -18.02 -43.98 -3.77
CA SER A 239 -19.13 -43.38 -3.01
C SER A 239 -19.22 -43.89 -1.57
N GLN A 240 -18.80 -45.13 -1.30
CA GLN A 240 -18.78 -45.70 0.04
C GLN A 240 -17.52 -45.33 0.84
N LEU A 241 -16.48 -44.81 0.17
CA LEU A 241 -15.23 -44.38 0.82
C LEU A 241 -15.32 -42.97 1.41
N ILE A 242 -16.19 -42.10 0.86
CA ILE A 242 -16.26 -40.67 1.23
C ILE A 242 -16.64 -40.47 2.70
N GLY A 243 -17.66 -41.17 3.18
CA GLY A 243 -18.13 -41.05 4.57
C GLY A 243 -17.07 -41.44 5.59
N PRO A 244 -16.55 -42.70 5.54
CA PRO A 244 -15.46 -43.14 6.42
C PRO A 244 -14.21 -42.27 6.32
N PHE A 245 -13.84 -41.84 5.11
CA PHE A 245 -12.69 -40.95 4.91
C PHE A 245 -12.88 -39.61 5.62
N ALA A 246 -14.05 -38.98 5.48
CA ALA A 246 -14.34 -37.72 6.15
C ALA A 246 -14.39 -37.85 7.67
N SER A 247 -14.87 -38.98 8.20
CA SER A 247 -14.83 -39.26 9.64
C SER A 247 -13.42 -39.50 10.17
N GLN A 248 -12.55 -40.12 9.36
CA GLN A 248 -11.17 -40.42 9.74
C GLN A 248 -10.22 -39.23 9.57
N PHE A 249 -10.49 -38.35 8.60
CA PHE A 249 -9.68 -37.17 8.27
C PHE A 249 -10.54 -35.90 8.22
N PRO A 250 -11.10 -35.46 9.36
CA PRO A 250 -12.01 -34.31 9.40
C PRO A 250 -11.36 -33.00 8.93
N ALA A 251 -10.06 -32.77 9.18
CA ALA A 251 -9.41 -31.53 8.74
C ALA A 251 -9.23 -31.52 7.22
N LEU A 252 -8.83 -32.64 6.63
CA LEU A 252 -8.71 -32.80 5.19
C LEU A 252 -10.06 -32.67 4.48
N ALA A 253 -11.12 -33.29 5.01
CA ALA A 253 -12.47 -33.15 4.47
C ALA A 253 -12.98 -31.69 4.53
N SER A 254 -12.75 -31.01 5.66
CA SER A 254 -13.09 -29.59 5.83
C SER A 254 -12.31 -28.69 4.86
N ALA A 255 -11.01 -28.93 4.70
CA ALA A 255 -10.18 -28.20 3.76
C ALA A 255 -10.64 -28.42 2.32
N LEU A 256 -10.85 -29.65 1.87
CA LEU A 256 -11.33 -29.96 0.51
C LEU A 256 -12.68 -29.31 0.21
N THR A 257 -13.60 -29.29 1.18
CA THR A 257 -14.92 -28.66 1.01
C THR A 257 -14.83 -27.14 0.91
N SER A 258 -13.92 -26.52 1.66
CA SER A 258 -13.76 -25.06 1.67
C SER A 258 -12.74 -24.54 0.65
N LEU A 259 -11.99 -25.43 0.00
CA LEU A 259 -10.89 -25.08 -0.88
C LEU A 259 -11.30 -24.18 -2.05
N PRO A 260 -12.42 -24.43 -2.79
CA PRO A 260 -12.78 -23.56 -3.91
C PRO A 260 -12.98 -22.10 -3.48
N GLN A 261 -13.65 -21.89 -2.35
CA GLN A 261 -13.86 -20.53 -1.82
C GLN A 261 -12.56 -19.91 -1.29
N ALA A 262 -11.68 -20.72 -0.70
CA ALA A 262 -10.38 -20.27 -0.22
C ALA A 262 -9.48 -19.84 -1.38
N THR A 263 -9.45 -20.62 -2.47
CA THR A 263 -8.66 -20.30 -3.66
C THR A 263 -9.23 -19.09 -4.40
N ASP A 264 -10.55 -18.92 -4.45
CA ASP A 264 -11.18 -17.70 -4.98
C ASP A 264 -10.76 -16.44 -4.20
N ARG A 265 -10.79 -16.50 -2.86
CA ARG A 265 -10.33 -15.39 -2.01
C ARG A 265 -8.83 -15.12 -2.18
N ALA A 266 -8.01 -16.17 -2.23
CA ALA A 266 -6.57 -16.03 -2.45
C ALA A 266 -6.28 -15.42 -3.83
N ASN A 267 -6.99 -15.85 -4.87
CA ASN A 267 -6.91 -15.30 -6.23
C ASN A 267 -7.30 -13.82 -6.24
N ALA A 268 -8.39 -13.43 -5.55
CA ALA A 268 -8.80 -12.04 -5.46
C ALA A 268 -7.75 -11.15 -4.77
N LEU A 269 -7.10 -11.66 -3.71
CA LEU A 269 -5.98 -10.97 -3.07
C LEU A 269 -4.78 -10.85 -4.02
N SER A 270 -4.34 -11.95 -4.63
CA SER A 270 -3.22 -11.94 -5.58
C SER A 270 -3.47 -11.02 -6.78
N ALA A 271 -4.69 -11.00 -7.32
CA ALA A 271 -5.09 -10.09 -8.40
C ALA A 271 -5.07 -8.61 -7.98
N THR A 272 -5.27 -8.31 -6.69
CA THR A 272 -5.15 -6.94 -6.15
C THR A 272 -3.70 -6.49 -6.13
N PHE A 273 -2.77 -7.36 -5.70
CA PHE A 273 -1.33 -7.10 -5.77
C PHE A 273 -0.84 -6.95 -7.20
N GLU A 274 -1.26 -7.84 -8.10
CA GLU A 274 -0.84 -7.85 -9.50
C GLU A 274 -1.26 -6.59 -10.25
N ARG A 275 -2.55 -6.24 -10.18
CA ARG A 275 -3.07 -5.01 -10.83
C ARG A 275 -2.36 -3.75 -10.35
N ASN A 276 -1.84 -3.77 -9.12
CA ASN A 276 -1.18 -2.63 -8.50
C ASN A 276 0.34 -2.70 -8.48
N LEU A 277 0.98 -3.75 -9.02
CA LEU A 277 2.44 -3.84 -9.03
C LEU A 277 3.08 -2.69 -9.81
N ALA A 278 2.54 -2.34 -10.98
CA ALA A 278 3.01 -1.21 -11.76
C ALA A 278 2.77 0.14 -11.06
N ASN A 279 1.65 0.28 -10.34
CA ASN A 279 1.35 1.48 -9.55
C ASN A 279 2.31 1.60 -8.36
N TYR A 280 2.56 0.50 -7.66
CA TYR A 280 3.52 0.41 -6.57
C TYR A 280 4.92 0.81 -7.04
N ASN A 281 5.42 0.27 -8.16
CA ASN A 281 6.75 0.61 -8.68
C ASN A 281 6.93 2.10 -9.00
N LYS A 282 5.85 2.81 -9.36
CA LYS A 282 5.89 4.27 -9.58
C LYS A 282 5.97 5.04 -8.26
N VAL A 283 5.32 4.53 -7.22
CA VAL A 283 5.12 5.23 -5.95
C VAL A 283 6.20 4.90 -4.93
N ALA A 284 6.65 3.65 -4.87
CA ALA A 284 7.57 3.13 -3.87
C ALA A 284 8.89 3.92 -3.69
N PRO A 285 9.48 4.55 -4.73
CA PRO A 285 10.66 5.39 -4.57
C PRO A 285 10.39 6.76 -3.92
N PHE A 286 9.12 7.14 -3.75
CA PHE A 286 8.74 8.43 -3.18
C PHE A 286 8.66 8.33 -1.65
N HIS A 287 9.27 9.32 -0.97
CA HIS A 287 9.20 9.48 0.47
C HIS A 287 8.15 10.53 0.80
N PHE A 288 6.97 10.10 1.23
CA PHE A 288 5.84 10.99 1.45
C PHE A 288 6.12 11.94 2.62
N GLU A 289 6.75 11.45 3.70
CA GLU A 289 7.04 12.26 4.88
C GLU A 289 8.01 13.40 4.56
N ALA A 290 9.09 13.08 3.84
CA ALA A 290 10.08 14.08 3.41
C ALA A 290 9.44 15.16 2.54
N ALA A 291 8.54 14.78 1.62
CA ALA A 291 7.83 15.73 0.77
C ALA A 291 6.93 16.69 1.58
N THR A 292 6.23 16.18 2.60
CA THR A 292 5.43 17.02 3.51
C THR A 292 6.27 18.07 4.21
N TRP A 293 7.46 17.70 4.71
CA TRP A 293 8.37 18.64 5.37
C TRP A 293 8.94 19.69 4.41
N VAL A 294 9.22 19.32 3.16
CA VAL A 294 9.64 20.29 2.13
C VAL A 294 8.52 21.30 1.84
N ILE A 295 7.27 20.86 1.76
CA ILE A 295 6.12 21.76 1.55
C ILE A 295 5.95 22.71 2.74
N LEU A 296 6.13 22.23 3.98
CA LEU A 296 6.12 23.09 5.17
C LEU A 296 7.23 24.14 5.14
N ALA A 297 8.45 23.73 4.80
CA ALA A 297 9.59 24.64 4.68
C ALA A 297 9.34 25.70 3.58
N ALA A 298 8.77 25.30 2.44
CA ALA A 298 8.38 26.22 1.38
C ALA A 298 7.32 27.23 1.87
N GLY A 299 6.28 26.79 2.60
CA GLY A 299 5.28 27.66 3.19
C GLY A 299 5.87 28.68 4.16
N LEU A 300 6.82 28.24 5.01
CA LEU A 300 7.56 29.12 5.93
C LEU A 300 8.39 30.16 5.17
N LEU A 301 9.12 29.74 4.13
CA LEU A 301 9.95 30.63 3.31
C LEU A 301 9.10 31.68 2.58
N VAL A 302 7.92 31.30 2.09
CA VAL A 302 6.97 32.23 1.47
C VAL A 302 6.45 33.25 2.49
N MET A 303 6.12 32.81 3.69
CA MET A 303 5.67 33.69 4.76
C MET A 303 6.76 34.71 5.16
N ILE A 304 7.99 34.23 5.41
CA ILE A 304 9.13 35.09 5.76
C ILE A 304 9.46 36.05 4.60
N GLY A 305 9.53 35.54 3.37
CA GLY A 305 9.81 36.33 2.18
C GLY A 305 8.76 37.44 1.94
N GLY A 306 7.49 37.16 2.24
CA GLY A 306 6.39 38.12 2.18
C GLY A 306 6.41 39.15 3.31
N ALA A 307 6.83 38.77 4.52
CA ALA A 307 6.87 39.66 5.69
C ALA A 307 8.02 40.68 5.63
N LEU A 308 9.17 40.31 5.04
CA LEU A 308 10.38 41.15 4.98
C LEU A 308 10.12 42.57 4.39
N PRO A 309 9.38 42.75 3.28
CA PRO A 309 9.05 44.08 2.78
C PRO A 309 8.07 44.88 3.66
N LEU A 310 7.20 44.22 4.44
CA LEU A 310 6.21 44.89 5.29
C LEU A 310 6.86 45.54 6.51
N LEU A 311 7.76 44.81 7.17
CA LEU A 311 8.45 45.26 8.38
C LEU A 311 9.34 46.50 8.16
N VAL A 312 9.78 46.73 6.92
CA VAL A 312 10.73 47.81 6.56
C VAL A 312 10.00 49.06 6.05
N SER A 313 8.72 48.94 5.70
CA SER A 313 7.96 50.05 5.09
C SER A 313 7.55 51.13 6.11
N ASP A 314 7.43 50.79 7.39
CA ASP A 314 7.02 51.73 8.45
C ASP A 314 8.08 52.78 8.82
N GLU A 315 9.37 52.47 8.68
CA GLU A 315 10.45 53.42 9.03
C GLU A 315 10.61 54.55 7.99
N THR A 316 10.21 54.30 6.74
CA THR A 316 10.35 55.28 5.65
C THR A 316 9.19 56.27 5.57
N GLU A 317 7.97 55.90 5.98
CA GLU A 317 6.81 56.82 5.97
C GLU A 317 6.90 57.86 7.11
N SER A 318 7.45 57.49 8.28
CA SER A 318 7.59 58.44 9.40
C SER A 318 8.65 59.53 9.13
N SER A 319 9.73 59.18 8.42
CA SER A 319 10.80 60.11 8.07
C SER A 319 10.40 61.08 6.94
N GLU A 320 9.61 60.65 5.95
CA GLU A 320 9.09 61.55 4.93
C GLU A 320 8.04 62.53 5.47
N HIS A 321 7.18 62.12 6.39
CA HIS A 321 6.21 63.02 7.02
C HIS A 321 6.89 64.07 7.92
N GLY A 322 7.92 63.69 8.68
CA GLY A 322 8.74 64.64 9.42
C GLY A 322 9.40 65.69 8.50
N GLN A 323 10.01 65.25 7.40
CA GLN A 323 10.67 66.17 6.46
C GLN A 323 9.71 67.07 5.69
N ARG A 324 8.48 66.62 5.39
CA ARG A 324 7.45 67.47 4.75
C ARG A 324 6.95 68.55 5.72
N TRP A 325 6.88 68.27 7.01
CA TRP A 325 6.51 69.26 8.03
C TRP A 325 7.60 70.35 8.14
N PHE A 326 8.88 69.96 8.21
CA PHE A 326 9.99 70.90 8.24
C PHE A 326 10.11 71.75 6.96
N ARG A 327 9.86 71.18 5.78
CA ARG A 327 9.86 71.96 4.53
C ARG A 327 8.72 72.97 4.42
N ARG A 328 7.56 72.70 5.02
CA ARG A 328 6.47 73.68 5.11
C ARG A 328 6.75 74.76 6.15
N ALA A 329 7.36 74.40 7.28
CA ALA A 329 7.74 75.35 8.33
C ALA A 329 8.88 76.31 7.90
N ALA A 330 9.78 75.86 7.01
CA ALA A 330 10.85 76.70 6.46
C ALA A 330 10.42 77.60 5.28
N ALA A 331 9.20 77.41 4.77
CA ALA A 331 8.65 78.17 3.64
C ALA A 331 7.56 79.18 4.06
N ALA A 332 7.31 79.32 5.36
CA ALA A 332 6.44 80.33 5.99
C ALA A 332 7.31 81.30 6.80
#